data_AF-A0A6M4B0I0-F1
#
_entry.id   AF-A0A6M4B0I0-F1
#
_cell.length_a   1.000
_cell.length_b   1.000
_cell.length_c   1.000
_cell.angle_alpha   90.00
_cell.angle_beta   90.00
_cell.angle_gamma   90.00
#
_symmetry.space_group_name_H-M   'P 1'
#
loop_
_entity.id
_entity.type
_entity.pdbx_description
1 polymer ?
#
loop_
_entity_poly.entity_id
_entity_poly.type
_entity_poly.pdbx_seq_one_letter_code
_entity_poly.pdbx_strand_id
1 'polypeptide(L)'
;MSTEYNSILYRYVLKHGWQNFNFGVVEYIDLDKSDFCAASKRKVLYDIEQRYLDQINPSLNINKFAGSMKGYKHNLETKNNYSKVRTGRCYKRVKGIIIRPEVSQETIIKLKLHSKSLKIKILGKNSEMIEKFYSIKDVAKFVNISPSSVSKYIKSGKIWNNLYYFKFDSYDIAENASINLSFPLEGLETNKIKLGNIEGSSPNFNRRADMFEVLAGDKIIYRFKSITKASQYLNISRRTLTMYSKNNKLWKDKFAFNIIKSTHRSTLSSE
;
A
#
# COMPACT_ATOMS: atom_id res chain seq x y z
N MET A 1 3.58 -4.28 -25.46
CA MET A 1 3.97 -3.29 -24.44
C MET A 1 3.05 -2.08 -24.59
N SER A 2 2.03 -1.92 -23.74
CA SER A 2 1.22 -0.70 -23.73
C SER A 2 1.75 0.21 -22.63
N THR A 3 2.47 1.27 -23.00
CA THR A 3 2.68 2.41 -22.10
C THR A 3 1.31 3.01 -21.83
N GLU A 4 0.71 2.69 -20.70
CA GLU A 4 -0.54 3.32 -20.27
C GLU A 4 -0.32 4.83 -20.19
N TYR A 5 -0.82 5.56 -21.18
CA TYR A 5 -0.79 7.02 -21.17
C TYR A 5 -1.59 7.51 -19.96
N ASN A 6 -0.86 7.91 -18.92
CA ASN A 6 -1.41 8.35 -17.64
C ASN A 6 -1.95 9.80 -17.69
N SER A 7 -2.35 10.28 -18.87
CA SER A 7 -2.91 11.61 -19.04
C SER A 7 -4.35 11.64 -18.52
N ILE A 8 -4.67 12.66 -17.71
CA ILE A 8 -6.02 12.89 -17.18
C ILE A 8 -7.00 13.13 -18.34
N LEU A 9 -6.57 13.88 -19.35
CA LEU A 9 -7.35 14.14 -20.55
C LEU A 9 -7.71 12.84 -21.27
N TYR A 10 -6.71 11.98 -21.52
CA TYR A 10 -6.93 10.72 -22.24
C TYR A 10 -7.94 9.81 -21.52
N ARG A 11 -7.87 9.73 -20.18
CA ARG A 11 -8.87 8.98 -19.38
C ARG A 11 -10.28 9.55 -19.50
N TYR A 12 -10.40 10.87 -19.56
CA TYR A 12 -11.69 11.54 -19.78
C TYR A 12 -12.24 11.27 -21.17
N VAL A 13 -11.39 11.35 -22.19
CA VAL A 13 -11.74 11.05 -23.58
C VAL A 13 -12.17 9.61 -23.73
N LEU A 14 -11.47 8.64 -23.12
CA LEU A 14 -11.89 7.23 -23.12
C LEU A 14 -13.25 7.03 -22.45
N LYS A 15 -13.54 7.77 -21.38
CA LYS A 15 -14.80 7.65 -20.64
C LYS A 15 -15.99 8.25 -21.40
N HIS A 16 -15.78 9.36 -22.08
CA HIS A 16 -16.84 10.15 -22.69
C HIS A 16 -16.90 10.03 -24.22
N GLY A 17 -15.91 9.41 -24.87
CA GLY A 17 -15.80 9.25 -26.32
C GLY A 17 -15.13 10.46 -27.01
N TRP A 18 -14.37 10.20 -28.08
CA TRP A 18 -13.66 11.23 -28.85
C TRP A 18 -14.59 12.23 -29.53
N GLN A 19 -15.77 11.78 -29.96
CA GLN A 19 -16.79 12.60 -30.60
C GLN A 19 -17.33 13.75 -29.73
N ASN A 20 -17.11 13.68 -28.41
CA ASN A 20 -17.56 14.70 -27.46
C ASN A 20 -16.46 15.74 -27.14
N PHE A 21 -15.30 15.68 -27.79
CA PHE A 21 -14.20 16.62 -27.59
C PHE A 21 -13.82 17.28 -28.91
N ASN A 22 -13.71 18.61 -28.88
CA ASN A 22 -13.14 19.39 -29.96
C ASN A 22 -11.82 20.00 -29.49
N PHE A 23 -10.80 19.93 -30.34
CA PHE A 23 -9.51 20.55 -30.11
C PHE A 23 -9.28 21.61 -31.18
N GLY A 24 -8.82 22.78 -30.76
CA GLY A 24 -8.52 23.89 -31.66
C GLY A 24 -7.41 24.75 -31.09
N VAL A 25 -6.62 25.35 -31.99
CA VAL A 25 -5.67 26.41 -31.65
C VAL A 25 -6.42 27.73 -31.76
N VAL A 26 -6.41 28.52 -30.69
CA VAL A 26 -7.17 29.77 -30.63
C VAL A 26 -6.37 30.94 -31.21
N GLU A 27 -5.09 31.02 -30.87
CA GLU A 27 -4.21 32.12 -31.27
C GLU A 27 -2.76 31.62 -31.32
N TYR A 28 -1.99 32.07 -32.31
CA TYR A 28 -0.55 31.88 -32.38
C TYR A 28 0.13 33.14 -31.85
N ILE A 29 1.09 32.98 -30.94
CA ILE A 29 1.80 34.10 -30.32
C ILE A 29 3.28 33.91 -30.57
N ASP A 30 3.88 34.85 -31.30
CA ASP A 30 5.31 34.90 -31.51
C ASP A 30 5.97 35.62 -30.33
N LEU A 31 6.62 34.83 -29.47
CA LEU A 31 7.38 35.34 -28.33
C LEU A 31 8.87 35.37 -28.69
N ASP A 32 9.36 36.53 -29.13
CA ASP A 32 10.77 36.70 -29.49
C ASP A 32 11.71 36.19 -28.38
N LYS A 33 12.75 35.45 -28.80
CA LYS A 33 13.66 34.75 -27.89
C LYS A 33 14.63 35.69 -27.17
N SER A 34 14.89 36.88 -27.73
CA SER A 34 15.96 37.78 -27.30
C SER A 34 15.62 38.70 -26.12
N ASP A 35 14.36 39.13 -25.96
CA ASP A 35 14.12 40.39 -25.22
C ASP A 35 13.27 40.28 -23.93
N PHE A 36 12.82 39.08 -23.56
CA PHE A 36 11.95 38.91 -22.37
C PHE A 36 12.47 37.88 -21.38
N CYS A 37 12.55 38.28 -20.10
CA CYS A 37 12.67 37.35 -18.98
C CYS A 37 11.48 36.36 -18.95
N ALA A 38 11.72 35.13 -18.51
CA ALA A 38 10.70 34.08 -18.41
C ALA A 38 9.48 34.46 -17.52
N ALA A 39 9.64 35.43 -16.62
CA ALA A 39 8.54 36.01 -15.86
C ALA A 39 7.63 36.88 -16.74
N SER A 40 8.21 37.73 -17.58
CA SER A 40 7.47 38.64 -18.49
C SER A 40 6.69 37.86 -19.55
N LYS A 41 7.29 36.81 -20.13
CA LYS A 41 6.60 35.92 -21.09
C LYS A 41 5.37 35.26 -20.47
N ARG A 42 5.49 34.77 -19.24
CA ARG A 42 4.36 34.16 -18.51
C ARG A 42 3.25 35.16 -18.25
N LYS A 43 3.59 36.40 -17.93
CA LYS A 43 2.59 37.45 -17.69
C LYS A 43 1.72 37.67 -18.94
N VAL A 44 2.36 37.84 -20.10
CA VAL A 44 1.64 37.98 -21.39
C VAL A 44 0.75 36.77 -21.67
N LEU A 45 1.26 35.55 -21.45
CA LEU A 45 0.47 34.33 -21.65
C LEU A 45 -0.73 34.25 -20.69
N TYR A 46 -0.57 34.65 -19.44
CA TYR A 46 -1.68 34.67 -18.47
C TYR A 46 -2.72 35.74 -18.81
N ASP A 47 -2.31 36.91 -19.30
CA ASP A 47 -3.23 37.97 -19.71
C ASP A 47 -4.11 37.48 -20.90
N ILE A 48 -3.50 36.76 -21.85
CA ILE A 48 -4.21 36.16 -22.99
C ILE A 48 -5.11 35.00 -22.54
N GLU A 49 -4.60 34.11 -21.68
CA GLU A 49 -5.40 33.02 -21.10
C GLU A 49 -6.61 33.58 -20.35
N GLN A 50 -6.44 34.63 -19.55
CA GLN A 50 -7.51 35.28 -18.81
C GLN A 50 -8.55 35.87 -19.76
N ARG A 51 -8.12 36.57 -20.82
CA ARG A 51 -9.00 37.12 -21.85
C ARG A 51 -9.95 36.06 -22.42
N TYR A 52 -9.42 34.88 -22.76
CA TYR A 52 -10.25 33.79 -23.28
C TYR A 52 -11.10 33.11 -22.20
N LEU A 53 -10.59 32.97 -20.98
CA LEU A 53 -11.38 32.44 -19.87
C LEU A 53 -12.59 33.33 -19.56
N ASP A 54 -12.42 34.65 -19.58
CA ASP A 54 -13.49 35.60 -19.35
C ASP A 54 -14.49 35.63 -20.51
N GLN A 55 -14.01 35.51 -21.75
CA GLN A 55 -14.85 35.46 -22.94
C GLN A 55 -15.69 34.18 -23.01
N ILE A 56 -15.10 33.02 -22.76
CA ILE A 56 -15.78 31.71 -22.85
C ILE A 56 -16.61 31.46 -21.59
N ASN A 57 -16.16 31.96 -20.44
CA ASN A 57 -16.75 31.77 -19.11
C ASN A 57 -17.22 30.31 -18.87
N PRO A 58 -16.30 29.34 -18.85
CA PRO A 58 -16.68 27.93 -18.79
C PRO A 58 -17.32 27.61 -17.43
N SER A 59 -18.53 27.05 -17.45
CA SER A 59 -19.29 26.69 -16.24
C SER A 59 -18.56 25.70 -15.32
N LEU A 60 -17.66 24.89 -15.87
CA LEU A 60 -16.90 23.86 -15.15
C LEU A 60 -15.49 24.32 -14.74
N ASN A 61 -15.12 25.57 -15.00
CA ASN A 61 -13.77 26.03 -14.67
C ASN A 61 -13.62 26.27 -13.15
N ILE A 62 -12.71 25.52 -12.52
CA ILE A 62 -12.45 25.61 -11.07
C ILE A 62 -11.59 26.84 -10.75
N ASN A 63 -10.70 27.24 -11.66
CA ASN A 63 -9.80 28.36 -11.46
C ASN A 63 -10.26 29.55 -12.31
N LYS A 64 -10.87 30.56 -11.66
CA LYS A 64 -11.36 31.76 -12.34
C LYS A 64 -10.25 32.63 -12.92
N PHE A 65 -9.03 32.46 -12.44
CA PHE A 65 -7.88 33.23 -12.86
C PHE A 65 -6.90 32.36 -13.66
N ALA A 66 -6.28 32.93 -14.69
CA ALA A 66 -5.28 32.28 -15.51
C ALA A 66 -4.07 31.79 -14.69
N GLY A 67 -3.45 30.70 -15.14
CA GLY A 67 -2.26 30.12 -14.52
C GLY A 67 -2.46 28.86 -13.69
N SER A 68 -1.42 28.49 -12.93
CA SER A 68 -1.33 27.16 -12.30
C SER A 68 -2.25 26.99 -11.10
N MET A 69 -2.96 25.86 -11.04
CA MET A 69 -3.71 25.44 -9.84
C MET A 69 -2.83 25.08 -8.62
N LYS A 70 -1.49 25.09 -8.76
CA LYS A 70 -0.59 24.70 -7.68
C LYS A 70 -0.69 25.71 -6.52
N GLY A 71 -1.24 25.26 -5.39
CA GLY A 71 -1.45 26.09 -4.21
C GLY A 71 -2.81 26.80 -4.16
N TYR A 72 -3.68 26.58 -5.15
CA TYR A 72 -5.05 27.11 -5.12
C TYR A 72 -5.81 26.59 -3.89
N LYS A 73 -6.29 27.52 -3.07
CA LYS A 73 -7.08 27.19 -1.87
C LYS A 73 -8.56 27.15 -2.27
N HIS A 74 -9.16 25.97 -2.21
CA HIS A 74 -10.59 25.82 -2.45
C HIS A 74 -11.45 26.60 -1.47
N ASN A 75 -12.56 27.15 -1.98
CA ASN A 75 -13.61 27.78 -1.18
C ASN A 75 -14.23 26.79 -0.18
N LEU A 76 -14.80 27.34 0.90
CA LEU A 76 -15.43 26.55 1.95
C LEU A 76 -16.56 25.66 1.41
N GLU A 77 -17.37 26.20 0.49
CA GLU A 77 -18.42 25.47 -0.18
C GLU A 77 -17.89 24.27 -0.97
N THR A 78 -16.83 24.45 -1.77
CA THR A 78 -16.19 23.37 -2.52
C THR A 78 -15.59 22.32 -1.58
N LYS A 79 -14.96 22.75 -0.47
CA LYS A 79 -14.47 21.83 0.57
C LYS A 79 -15.61 21.03 1.19
N ASN A 80 -16.75 21.67 1.46
CA ASN A 80 -17.94 21.01 1.99
C ASN A 80 -18.52 20.03 0.97
N ASN A 81 -18.54 20.36 -0.32
CA ASN A 81 -18.99 19.46 -1.37
C ASN A 81 -18.04 18.26 -1.54
N TYR A 82 -16.73 18.46 -1.51
CA TYR A 82 -15.78 17.35 -1.47
C TYR A 82 -15.91 16.52 -0.20
N SER A 83 -16.16 17.16 0.94
CA SER A 83 -16.45 16.47 2.19
C SER A 83 -17.68 15.60 2.02
N LYS A 84 -18.81 16.14 1.53
CA LYS A 84 -20.06 15.42 1.23
C LYS A 84 -19.87 14.27 0.24
N VAL A 85 -19.13 14.47 -0.85
CA VAL A 85 -18.81 13.39 -1.81
C VAL A 85 -17.98 12.28 -1.16
N ARG A 86 -17.17 12.61 -0.15
CA ARG A 86 -16.41 11.64 0.65
C ARG A 86 -17.23 11.04 1.80
N THR A 87 -18.15 11.80 2.40
CA THR A 87 -19.05 11.36 3.47
C THR A 87 -20.19 10.57 2.85
N GLY A 88 -20.21 9.25 3.07
CA GLY A 88 -21.17 8.36 2.39
C GLY A 88 -20.58 7.57 1.23
N ARG A 89 -19.30 7.78 0.88
CA ARG A 89 -18.48 6.67 0.35
C ARG A 89 -18.31 5.66 1.49
N CYS A 90 -19.31 4.82 1.65
CA CYS A 90 -19.27 3.70 2.55
C CYS A 90 -18.12 2.79 2.10
N TYR A 91 -17.03 2.76 2.87
CA TYR A 91 -16.45 1.48 3.25
C TYR A 91 -17.65 0.61 3.65
N LYS A 92 -18.00 -0.42 2.86
CA LYS A 92 -19.26 -1.16 3.01
C LYS A 92 -19.47 -1.52 4.49
N ARG A 93 -20.39 -0.81 5.16
CA ARG A 93 -20.87 -1.20 6.49
C ARG A 93 -21.78 -2.40 6.28
N VAL A 94 -21.21 -3.60 6.34
CA VAL A 94 -22.01 -4.81 6.47
C VAL A 94 -22.20 -5.03 7.96
N LYS A 95 -23.45 -4.95 8.44
CA LYS A 95 -23.87 -5.36 9.80
C LYS A 95 -23.07 -4.77 10.98
N GLY A 96 -22.88 -3.45 11.03
CA GLY A 96 -22.28 -2.78 12.21
C GLY A 96 -20.77 -3.01 12.43
N ILE A 97 -20.13 -3.82 11.59
CA ILE A 97 -18.67 -4.03 11.63
C ILE A 97 -18.01 -2.91 10.83
N ILE A 98 -17.22 -2.07 11.49
CA ILE A 98 -16.31 -1.15 10.80
C ILE A 98 -15.22 -2.01 10.16
N ILE A 99 -15.40 -2.37 8.90
CA ILE A 99 -14.35 -3.01 8.10
C ILE A 99 -13.31 -1.92 7.82
N ARG A 100 -12.34 -1.78 8.73
CA ARG A 100 -11.10 -1.07 8.43
C ARG A 100 -10.38 -1.89 7.36
N PRO A 101 -9.69 -1.25 6.40
CA PRO A 101 -8.69 -1.97 5.61
C PRO A 101 -7.78 -2.72 6.59
N GLU A 102 -7.51 -3.99 6.34
CA GLU A 102 -6.49 -4.72 7.11
C GLU A 102 -5.21 -3.89 7.06
N VAL A 103 -4.83 -3.34 8.20
CA VAL A 103 -3.60 -2.57 8.33
C VAL A 103 -2.49 -3.60 8.20
N SER A 104 -1.60 -3.43 7.22
CA SER A 104 -0.50 -4.37 7.04
C SER A 104 0.29 -4.50 8.34
N GLN A 105 0.82 -5.71 8.61
CA GLN A 105 1.63 -5.94 9.81
C GLN A 105 2.78 -4.91 9.90
N GLU A 106 3.39 -4.55 8.76
CA GLU A 106 4.38 -3.47 8.67
C GLU A 106 3.86 -2.12 9.17
N THR A 107 2.62 -1.76 8.82
CA THR A 107 2.02 -0.48 9.22
C THR A 107 1.66 -0.49 10.71
N ILE A 108 1.20 -1.63 11.24
CA ILE A 108 0.99 -1.82 12.68
C ILE A 108 2.32 -1.67 13.43
N ILE A 109 3.40 -2.28 12.92
CA ILE A 109 4.75 -2.17 13.48
C ILE A 109 5.22 -0.71 13.44
N LYS A 110 5.09 -0.01 12.31
CA LYS A 110 5.43 1.42 12.20
C LYS A 110 4.65 2.28 13.18
N LEU A 111 3.35 2.03 13.36
CA LEU A 111 2.51 2.76 14.32
C LEU A 111 2.91 2.46 15.78
N LYS A 112 3.23 1.21 16.11
CA LYS A 112 3.78 0.82 17.43
C LYS A 112 5.15 1.45 17.67
N LEU A 113 6.00 1.50 16.64
CA LEU A 113 7.30 2.17 16.68
C LEU A 113 7.18 3.69 16.89
N HIS A 114 6.07 4.28 16.46
CA HIS A 114 5.77 5.68 16.68
C HIS A 114 5.05 5.98 18.00
N SER A 115 4.73 4.96 18.81
CA SER A 115 4.10 5.17 20.12
C SER A 115 5.10 5.73 21.13
N LYS A 116 4.66 6.67 21.98
CA LYS A 116 5.48 7.39 22.98
C LYS A 116 6.07 6.51 24.09
N SER A 117 5.79 5.20 24.06
CA SER A 117 6.14 4.22 25.07
C SER A 117 7.46 3.49 24.81
N LEU A 118 8.16 3.77 23.70
CA LEU A 118 9.46 3.17 23.44
C LEU A 118 10.55 3.83 24.30
N LYS A 119 11.00 3.11 25.31
CA LYS A 119 12.20 3.49 26.08
C LYS A 119 13.45 3.23 25.25
N ILE A 120 14.49 4.02 25.43
CA ILE A 120 15.78 3.89 24.76
C ILE A 120 16.83 3.61 25.82
N LYS A 121 17.63 2.57 25.61
CA LYS A 121 18.77 2.21 26.45
C LYS A 121 20.05 2.76 25.81
N ILE A 122 20.91 3.33 26.65
CA ILE A 122 22.31 3.60 26.30
C ILE A 122 23.15 2.44 26.86
N LEU A 123 23.94 1.82 26.01
CA LEU A 123 24.83 0.72 26.32
C LEU A 123 26.28 1.18 26.15
N GLY A 124 27.17 0.78 27.06
CA GLY A 124 28.61 0.99 26.94
C GLY A 124 29.26 -0.01 25.97
N LYS A 125 30.58 0.11 25.76
CA LYS A 125 31.35 -0.78 24.89
C LYS A 125 31.22 -2.26 25.23
N ASN A 126 31.09 -2.58 26.52
CA ASN A 126 30.93 -3.95 27.02
C ASN A 126 29.47 -4.44 27.02
N SER A 127 28.56 -3.72 26.36
CA SER A 127 27.10 -3.96 26.42
C SER A 127 26.49 -3.82 27.82
N GLU A 128 27.19 -3.17 28.74
CA GLU A 128 26.65 -2.79 30.04
C GLU A 128 25.63 -1.67 29.87
N MET A 129 24.46 -1.82 30.51
CA MET A 129 23.40 -0.82 30.46
C MET A 129 23.77 0.36 31.36
N ILE A 130 23.92 1.54 30.76
CA ILE A 130 24.23 2.76 31.49
C ILE A 130 22.95 3.38 32.03
N GLU A 131 22.01 3.71 31.13
CA GLU A 131 20.79 4.42 31.50
C GLU A 131 19.64 4.21 30.51
N LYS A 132 18.41 4.45 30.97
CA LYS A 132 17.18 4.34 30.17
C LYS A 132 16.45 5.68 30.08
N PHE A 133 16.03 6.04 28.88
CA PHE A 133 15.31 7.27 28.59
C PHE A 133 13.97 7.00 27.93
N TYR A 134 13.01 7.91 28.09
CA TYR A 134 11.68 7.82 27.46
C TYR A 134 11.61 8.48 26.07
N SER A 135 12.65 9.23 25.69
CA SER A 135 12.67 10.01 24.45
C SER A 135 14.07 10.11 23.87
N ILE A 136 14.14 10.13 22.53
CA ILE A 136 15.37 10.41 21.78
C ILE A 136 15.95 11.77 22.18
N LYS A 137 15.07 12.73 22.53
CA LYS A 137 15.51 14.07 22.92
C LYS A 137 16.26 14.08 24.26
N ASP A 138 15.89 13.21 25.18
CA ASP A 138 16.52 13.17 26.50
C ASP A 138 17.90 12.52 26.39
N VAL A 139 18.00 11.44 25.60
CA VAL A 139 19.29 10.83 25.20
C VAL A 139 20.21 11.86 24.54
N ALA A 140 19.66 12.61 23.58
CA ALA A 140 20.38 13.65 22.85
C ALA A 140 20.93 14.73 23.79
N LYS A 141 20.16 15.17 24.79
CA LYS A 141 20.62 16.12 25.81
C LYS A 141 21.71 15.52 26.69
N PHE A 142 21.53 14.27 27.14
CA PHE A 142 22.50 13.59 28.00
C PHE A 142 23.87 13.43 27.34
N VAL A 143 23.90 13.05 26.06
CA VAL A 143 25.15 12.83 25.31
C VAL A 143 25.62 14.09 24.56
N ASN A 144 24.86 15.19 24.62
CA ASN A 144 25.09 16.43 23.89
C ASN A 144 25.23 16.24 22.35
N ILE A 145 24.29 15.50 21.76
CA ILE A 145 24.22 15.21 20.32
C ILE A 145 22.86 15.69 19.77
N SER A 146 22.75 15.98 18.48
CA SER A 146 21.44 16.24 17.87
C SER A 146 20.51 14.99 17.91
N PRO A 147 19.21 15.15 18.15
CA PRO A 147 18.25 14.03 18.15
C PRO A 147 18.22 13.24 16.82
N SER A 148 18.50 13.90 15.70
CA SER A 148 18.60 13.28 14.39
C SER A 148 19.79 12.32 14.30
N SER A 149 20.94 12.70 14.86
CA SER A 149 22.10 11.83 14.94
C SER A 149 21.84 10.62 15.83
N VAL A 150 21.23 10.79 17.01
CA VAL A 150 20.84 9.66 17.86
C VAL A 150 19.93 8.69 17.10
N SER A 151 18.92 9.18 16.37
CA SER A 151 18.06 8.34 15.52
C SER A 151 18.85 7.60 14.43
N LYS A 152 19.84 8.26 13.81
CA LYS A 152 20.72 7.65 12.80
C LYS A 152 21.59 6.54 13.39
N TYR A 153 22.13 6.73 14.59
CA TYR A 153 22.93 5.70 15.28
C TYR A 153 22.08 4.51 15.73
N ILE A 154 20.86 4.76 16.24
CA ILE A 154 19.90 3.67 16.56
C ILE A 154 19.57 2.84 15.31
N LYS A 155 19.31 3.49 14.16
CA LYS A 155 18.99 2.79 12.91
C LYS A 155 20.17 2.04 12.32
N SER A 156 21.37 2.60 12.42
CA SER A 156 22.58 2.01 11.85
C SER A 156 23.20 0.93 12.74
N GLY A 157 22.84 0.88 14.02
CA GLY A 157 23.46 -0.02 14.99
C GLY A 157 24.97 0.23 15.13
N LYS A 158 25.45 1.44 14.83
CA LYS A 158 26.86 1.80 14.96
C LYS A 158 27.13 2.41 16.33
N ILE A 159 28.34 2.19 16.84
CA ILE A 159 28.81 2.82 18.06
C ILE A 159 29.09 4.30 17.76
N TRP A 160 28.60 5.18 18.63
CA TRP A 160 28.93 6.59 18.58
C TRP A 160 30.15 6.88 19.45
N ASN A 161 31.12 7.60 18.87
CA ASN A 161 32.35 8.04 19.53
C ASN A 161 33.16 6.91 20.20
N ASN A 162 33.03 5.66 19.73
CA ASN A 162 33.61 4.46 20.37
C ASN A 162 33.22 4.25 21.84
N LEU A 163 32.17 4.92 22.33
CA LEU A 163 31.76 4.91 23.74
C LEU A 163 30.35 4.36 23.94
N TYR A 164 29.39 4.83 23.13
CA TYR A 164 27.96 4.56 23.38
C TYR A 164 27.29 3.85 22.21
N TYR A 165 26.43 2.90 22.55
CA TYR A 165 25.54 2.20 21.65
C TYR A 165 24.09 2.45 22.05
N PHE A 166 23.26 2.90 21.11
CA PHE A 166 21.86 3.26 21.38
C PHE A 166 20.94 2.16 20.87
N LYS A 167 20.06 1.64 21.72
CA LYS A 167 19.08 0.61 21.35
C LYS A 167 17.71 0.94 21.93
N PHE A 168 16.65 0.68 21.19
CA PHE A 168 15.31 0.69 21.79
C PHE A 168 15.19 -0.46 22.79
N ASP A 169 14.57 -0.18 23.92
CA ASP A 169 14.12 -1.17 24.91
C ASP A 169 12.86 -1.86 24.37
N SER A 170 13.00 -2.52 23.21
CA SER A 170 11.92 -3.18 22.50
C SER A 170 12.24 -4.66 22.40
N TYR A 171 12.26 -5.36 23.54
CA TYR A 171 12.40 -6.82 23.49
C TYR A 171 11.08 -7.56 23.26
N ASP A 172 9.92 -7.00 23.61
CA ASP A 172 8.67 -7.78 23.47
C ASP A 172 7.99 -7.73 22.09
N ILE A 173 8.39 -6.82 21.19
CA ILE A 173 7.68 -6.66 19.89
C ILE A 173 8.43 -7.34 18.74
N ALA A 174 9.77 -7.32 18.75
CA ALA A 174 10.57 -7.88 17.66
C ALA A 174 10.68 -9.41 17.72
N GLU A 175 10.78 -10.01 18.92
CA GLU A 175 10.78 -11.46 19.09
C GLU A 175 9.40 -12.05 18.77
N ASN A 176 8.32 -11.44 19.27
CA ASN A 176 6.95 -11.85 18.92
C ASN A 176 6.60 -11.59 17.45
N ALA A 177 7.16 -10.56 16.81
CA ALA A 177 7.01 -10.36 15.37
C ALA A 177 7.78 -11.41 14.57
N SER A 178 8.97 -11.81 15.01
CA SER A 178 9.77 -12.86 14.36
C SER A 178 9.14 -14.25 14.52
N ILE A 179 8.56 -14.54 15.69
CA ILE A 179 7.81 -15.78 15.97
C ILE A 179 6.53 -15.84 15.12
N ASN A 180 5.83 -14.71 14.93
CA ASN A 180 4.64 -14.62 14.07
C ASN A 180 4.94 -14.36 12.57
N LEU A 181 6.22 -14.16 12.20
CA LEU A 181 6.67 -14.10 10.80
C LEU A 181 7.24 -15.44 10.32
N SER A 182 7.40 -16.44 11.19
CA SER A 182 7.78 -17.78 10.74
C SER A 182 6.70 -18.29 9.78
N PHE A 183 7.09 -18.52 8.53
CA PHE A 183 6.19 -19.01 7.51
C PHE A 183 5.71 -20.40 7.97
N PRO A 184 4.41 -20.76 7.92
CA PRO A 184 3.93 -22.05 8.44
C PRO A 184 4.58 -23.29 7.80
N LEU A 185 5.30 -23.09 6.69
CA LEU A 185 6.05 -24.13 5.98
C LEU A 185 7.58 -24.10 6.21
N GLU A 186 8.12 -23.09 6.89
CA GLU A 186 9.55 -23.00 7.27
C GLU A 186 9.78 -23.83 8.54
N GLY A 187 10.16 -25.09 8.35
CA GLY A 187 10.40 -26.06 9.44
C GLY A 187 9.76 -27.43 9.20
N LEU A 188 8.95 -27.58 8.15
CA LEU A 188 8.44 -28.88 7.71
C LEU A 188 9.56 -29.63 6.97
N GLU A 189 10.44 -30.32 7.71
CA GLU A 189 11.14 -31.46 7.13
C GLU A 189 10.10 -32.46 6.62
N THR A 190 10.35 -33.07 5.46
CA THR A 190 9.40 -33.85 4.63
C THR A 190 8.81 -35.11 5.29
N ASN A 191 8.95 -35.26 6.60
CA ASN A 191 8.43 -36.37 7.36
C ASN A 191 7.01 -36.10 7.83
N LYS A 192 6.08 -36.73 7.10
CA LYS A 192 4.68 -37.04 7.42
C LYS A 192 4.00 -36.15 8.48
N ILE A 193 3.40 -35.03 8.04
CA ILE A 193 2.49 -34.23 8.87
C ILE A 193 1.03 -34.35 8.38
N LYS A 194 0.11 -34.28 9.35
CA LYS A 194 -1.30 -34.71 9.34
C LYS A 194 -2.20 -33.98 8.32
N LEU A 195 -3.07 -34.75 7.68
CA LEU A 195 -4.21 -34.30 6.88
C LEU A 195 -5.26 -33.63 7.80
N GLY A 196 -5.18 -32.31 7.97
CA GLY A 196 -6.20 -31.53 8.68
C GLY A 196 -7.06 -30.74 7.69
N ASN A 197 -8.36 -31.00 7.63
CA ASN A 197 -9.30 -30.07 7.00
C ASN A 197 -9.41 -28.82 7.90
N ILE A 198 -8.89 -27.67 7.45
CA ILE A 198 -9.02 -26.42 8.20
C ILE A 198 -10.42 -25.86 7.92
N GLU A 199 -11.37 -26.16 8.81
CA GLU A 199 -12.72 -25.63 8.75
C GLU A 199 -12.80 -24.23 9.38
N GLY A 200 -13.36 -23.29 8.63
CA GLY A 200 -13.83 -22.02 9.17
C GLY A 200 -15.15 -21.68 8.52
N SER A 201 -16.13 -21.30 9.33
CA SER A 201 -17.43 -20.81 8.87
C SER A 201 -17.23 -19.66 7.88
N SER A 202 -17.88 -19.73 6.72
CA SER A 202 -17.91 -18.62 5.76
C SER A 202 -19.35 -18.32 5.36
N PRO A 203 -19.69 -17.04 5.18
CA PRO A 203 -20.99 -16.63 4.71
C PRO A 203 -21.17 -17.07 3.25
N ASN A 204 -22.37 -17.57 2.96
CA ASN A 204 -22.81 -17.98 1.63
C ASN A 204 -22.55 -16.88 0.58
N PHE A 205 -21.54 -17.11 -0.26
CA PHE A 205 -21.45 -16.48 -1.57
C PHE A 205 -21.55 -17.58 -2.63
N ASN A 206 -22.58 -17.46 -3.44
CA ASN A 206 -23.13 -18.47 -4.34
C ASN A 206 -22.27 -18.69 -5.61
N ARG A 207 -20.97 -18.94 -5.45
CA ARG A 207 -20.07 -19.35 -6.54
C ARG A 207 -19.26 -20.54 -6.05
N ARG A 208 -19.34 -21.65 -6.81
CA ARG A 208 -18.59 -22.90 -6.64
C ARG A 208 -17.21 -22.61 -6.06
N ALA A 209 -16.97 -23.04 -4.82
CA ALA A 209 -15.70 -22.81 -4.15
C ALA A 209 -14.70 -23.82 -4.70
N ASP A 210 -13.76 -23.35 -5.53
CA ASP A 210 -12.62 -24.16 -5.95
C ASP A 210 -11.78 -24.51 -4.71
N MET A 211 -11.58 -25.81 -4.48
CA MET A 211 -10.70 -26.28 -3.41
C MET A 211 -9.24 -26.02 -3.78
N PHE A 212 -8.41 -25.78 -2.77
CA PHE A 212 -7.00 -25.46 -2.96
C PHE A 212 -6.12 -26.41 -2.16
N GLU A 213 -5.14 -27.03 -2.81
CA GLU A 213 -4.21 -27.97 -2.20
C GLU A 213 -2.78 -27.45 -2.26
N VAL A 214 -2.03 -27.76 -1.20
CA VAL A 214 -0.59 -27.50 -1.11
C VAL A 214 0.11 -28.84 -1.01
N LEU A 215 1.04 -29.09 -1.92
CA LEU A 215 1.81 -30.32 -1.99
C LEU A 215 3.29 -30.06 -1.72
N ALA A 216 3.97 -31.01 -1.10
CA ALA A 216 5.43 -31.12 -1.15
C ALA A 216 5.79 -32.45 -1.82
N GLY A 217 6.43 -32.37 -2.99
CA GLY A 217 6.50 -33.50 -3.91
C GLY A 217 5.09 -33.98 -4.27
N ASP A 218 4.86 -35.30 -4.21
CA ASP A 218 3.56 -35.92 -4.53
C ASP A 218 2.58 -35.96 -3.34
N LYS A 219 2.98 -35.42 -2.19
CA LYS A 219 2.19 -35.50 -0.96
C LYS A 219 1.43 -34.21 -0.70
N ILE A 220 0.11 -34.31 -0.57
CA ILE A 220 -0.75 -33.22 -0.09
C ILE A 220 -0.47 -32.98 1.39
N ILE A 221 -0.04 -31.76 1.72
CA ILE A 221 0.21 -31.31 3.10
C ILE A 221 -1.03 -30.60 3.64
N TYR A 222 -1.62 -29.70 2.85
CA TYR A 222 -2.77 -28.91 3.26
C TYR A 222 -3.85 -28.89 2.20
N ARG A 223 -5.10 -28.84 2.67
CA ARG A 223 -6.29 -28.72 1.84
C ARG A 223 -7.18 -27.62 2.40
N PHE A 224 -7.51 -26.65 1.55
CA PHE A 224 -8.30 -25.47 1.88
C PHE A 224 -9.58 -25.44 1.05
N LYS A 225 -10.67 -25.00 1.67
CA LYS A 225 -11.98 -24.81 0.99
C LYS A 225 -11.95 -23.69 -0.07
N SER A 226 -10.96 -22.79 -0.02
CA SER A 226 -10.78 -21.75 -1.03
C SER A 226 -9.34 -21.23 -1.06
N ILE A 227 -8.94 -20.68 -2.21
CA ILE A 227 -7.65 -19.98 -2.36
C ILE A 227 -7.50 -18.78 -1.40
N THR A 228 -8.60 -18.17 -0.99
CA THR A 228 -8.57 -17.06 -0.01
C THR A 228 -8.12 -17.56 1.35
N LYS A 229 -8.60 -18.73 1.79
CA LYS A 229 -8.16 -19.34 3.05
C LYS A 229 -6.71 -19.79 2.99
N ALA A 230 -6.29 -20.38 1.88
CA ALA A 230 -4.89 -20.71 1.64
C ALA A 230 -3.99 -19.46 1.69
N SER A 231 -4.42 -18.37 1.04
CA SER A 231 -3.70 -17.09 1.01
C SER A 231 -3.51 -16.48 2.39
N GLN A 232 -4.57 -16.51 3.22
CA GLN A 232 -4.52 -16.03 4.60
C GLN A 232 -3.59 -16.88 5.47
N TYR A 233 -3.75 -18.20 5.42
CA TYR A 233 -2.98 -19.13 6.23
C TYR A 233 -1.49 -19.11 5.87
N LEU A 234 -1.19 -19.19 4.57
CA LEU A 234 0.18 -19.19 4.07
C LEU A 234 0.78 -17.80 4.02
N ASN A 235 0.03 -16.72 4.27
CA ASN A 235 0.52 -15.35 4.06
C ASN A 235 1.13 -15.12 2.66
N ILE A 236 0.58 -15.77 1.62
CA ILE A 236 0.96 -15.61 0.21
C ILE A 236 -0.18 -14.92 -0.52
N SER A 237 0.12 -13.97 -1.42
CA SER A 237 -0.93 -13.32 -2.22
C SER A 237 -1.72 -14.33 -3.07
N ARG A 238 -3.05 -14.16 -3.16
CA ARG A 238 -3.92 -14.98 -4.04
C ARG A 238 -3.42 -15.04 -5.48
N ARG A 239 -2.86 -13.94 -6.00
CA ARG A 239 -2.29 -13.85 -7.34
C ARG A 239 -1.09 -14.80 -7.47
N THR A 240 -0.20 -14.80 -6.50
CA THR A 240 0.96 -15.70 -6.47
C THR A 240 0.51 -17.15 -6.41
N LEU A 241 -0.40 -17.52 -5.50
CA LEU A 241 -0.95 -18.87 -5.42
C LEU A 241 -1.57 -19.31 -6.75
N THR A 242 -2.37 -18.44 -7.39
CA THR A 242 -2.99 -18.72 -8.69
C THR A 242 -1.96 -18.88 -9.80
N MET A 243 -0.95 -18.02 -9.84
CA MET A 243 0.10 -18.06 -10.86
C MET A 243 0.96 -19.32 -10.75
N TYR A 244 1.39 -19.67 -9.55
CA TYR A 244 2.21 -20.85 -9.32
C TYR A 244 1.43 -22.13 -9.61
N SER A 245 0.13 -22.16 -9.26
CA SER A 245 -0.75 -23.26 -9.61
C SER A 245 -0.97 -23.40 -11.13
N LYS A 246 -1.28 -22.31 -11.83
CA LYS A 246 -1.50 -22.35 -13.30
C LYS A 246 -0.25 -22.70 -14.10
N ASN A 247 0.92 -22.29 -13.61
CA ASN A 247 2.19 -22.48 -14.31
C ASN A 247 2.92 -23.75 -13.87
N ASN A 248 2.33 -24.58 -12.98
CA ASN A 248 2.96 -25.75 -12.37
C ASN A 248 4.37 -25.46 -11.82
N LYS A 249 4.56 -24.27 -11.23
CA LYS A 249 5.85 -23.87 -10.64
C LYS A 249 5.90 -24.22 -9.17
N LEU A 250 7.09 -24.63 -8.71
CA LEU A 250 7.37 -24.82 -7.30
C LEU A 250 7.60 -23.47 -6.62
N TRP A 251 6.93 -23.24 -5.49
CA TRP A 251 7.18 -22.10 -4.62
C TRP A 251 8.30 -22.44 -3.65
N LYS A 252 9.33 -21.58 -3.60
CA LYS A 252 10.61 -21.81 -2.88
C LYS A 252 11.24 -23.18 -3.20
N ASP A 253 11.07 -23.66 -4.44
CA ASP A 253 11.59 -24.94 -4.93
C ASP A 253 11.15 -26.19 -4.15
N LYS A 254 10.09 -26.06 -3.34
CA LYS A 254 9.64 -27.13 -2.42
C LYS A 254 8.15 -27.45 -2.53
N PHE A 255 7.31 -26.45 -2.79
CA PHE A 255 5.86 -26.59 -2.66
C PHE A 255 5.13 -26.38 -3.99
N ALA A 256 4.23 -27.28 -4.35
CA ALA A 256 3.32 -27.13 -5.48
C ALA A 256 1.92 -26.72 -4.98
N PHE A 257 1.17 -26.02 -5.83
CA PHE A 257 -0.17 -25.54 -5.53
C PHE A 257 -1.16 -26.04 -6.57
N ASN A 258 -2.29 -26.61 -6.14
CA ASN A 258 -3.31 -27.14 -7.05
C ASN A 258 -4.69 -26.52 -6.78
N ILE A 259 -5.43 -26.18 -7.84
CA ILE A 259 -6.79 -25.65 -7.76
C ILE A 259 -7.75 -26.70 -8.33
N ILE A 260 -8.57 -27.29 -7.47
CA ILE A 260 -9.58 -28.28 -7.84
C ILE A 260 -10.89 -27.54 -8.10
N LYS A 261 -11.33 -27.52 -9.36
CA LYS A 261 -12.64 -27.01 -9.74
C LYS A 261 -13.72 -28.03 -9.37
N SER A 262 -14.80 -27.60 -8.73
CA SER A 262 -15.95 -28.50 -8.52
C SER A 262 -16.73 -28.68 -9.82
N THR A 263 -16.67 -29.90 -10.38
CA THR A 263 -17.46 -30.31 -11.55
C THR A 263 -18.89 -30.65 -11.13
N HIS A 264 -19.86 -30.31 -11.98
CA HIS A 264 -21.25 -30.76 -11.86
C HIS A 264 -21.31 -32.29 -11.89
N ARG A 265 -22.15 -32.90 -11.04
CA ARG A 265 -22.75 -34.21 -11.34
C ARG A 265 -23.43 -34.09 -12.71
N SER A 266 -22.84 -34.70 -13.73
CA SER A 266 -23.58 -35.11 -14.92
C SER A 266 -24.64 -36.10 -14.46
N THR A 267 -25.90 -35.79 -14.72
CA THR A 267 -27.01 -36.73 -14.66
C THR A 267 -26.63 -37.98 -15.45
N LEU A 268 -26.48 -39.11 -14.76
CA LEU A 268 -26.64 -40.43 -15.36
C LEU A 268 -28.06 -40.48 -15.93
N SER A 269 -28.18 -40.43 -17.25
CA SER A 269 -29.28 -41.05 -17.96
C SER A 269 -28.83 -42.48 -18.22
N SER A 270 -29.25 -43.37 -17.34
CA SER A 270 -29.21 -44.81 -17.53
C SER A 270 -30.66 -45.26 -17.69
N GLU A 271 -30.93 -45.78 -18.89
CA GLU A 271 -32.02 -46.69 -19.29
C GLU A 271 -33.48 -46.18 -19.22
#